data_AF-A0A5B0RQQ8-F1
#
_entry.id   AF-A0A5B0RQQ8-F1
#
_cell.length_a   1.000
_cell.length_b   1.000
_cell.length_c   1.000
_cell.angle_alpha   90.00
_cell.angle_beta   90.00
_cell.angle_gamma   90.00
#
_symmetry.space_group_name_H-M   'P 1'
#
loop_
_entity.id
_entity.type
_entity.pdbx_description
1 polymer ?
#
loop_
_entity_poly.entity_id
_entity_poly.type
_entity_poly.pdbx_seq_one_letter_code
_entity_poly.pdbx_strand_id
1 'polypeptide(L)'
;MHPMYVKMTKKVEIYQDEALKCETLIMATLLHPSFRLGLFTHCWPEKADVAKKILEKEFAKRVEVLKKKKEDDIQVVERKSPPVEEDDIFEMFSKPAKSTEENKELKVYINNMYCLPAISTKCPKELLLWWKDHASTYPVLASLAKDYLASSASSCAVC
;
A
#
# COMPACT_ATOMS: atom_id res chain seq x y z
N MET A 1 8.87 39.78 0.18
CA MET A 1 8.50 38.60 -0.64
C MET A 1 7.75 39.10 -1.86
N HIS A 2 8.09 38.67 -3.08
CA HIS A 2 7.46 39.20 -4.30
C HIS A 2 5.95 38.89 -4.33
N PRO A 3 5.06 39.82 -4.76
CA PRO A 3 3.60 39.62 -4.76
C PRO A 3 3.12 38.38 -5.53
N MET A 4 3.89 37.96 -6.54
CA MET A 4 3.62 36.72 -7.28
C MET A 4 3.76 35.47 -6.41
N TYR A 5 4.80 35.39 -5.57
CA TYR A 5 5.00 34.24 -4.68
C TYR A 5 3.86 34.13 -3.67
N VAL A 6 3.38 35.25 -3.13
CA VAL A 6 2.23 35.26 -2.22
C VAL A 6 0.98 34.68 -2.90
N LYS A 7 0.72 35.03 -4.17
CA LYS A 7 -0.42 34.47 -4.92
C LYS A 7 -0.24 32.98 -5.21
N MET A 8 0.97 32.54 -5.54
CA MET A 8 1.27 31.13 -5.79
C MET A 8 1.11 30.28 -4.52
N THR A 9 1.65 30.75 -3.39
CA THR A 9 1.52 30.07 -2.09
C THR A 9 0.06 29.89 -1.72
N LYS A 10 -0.76 30.95 -1.80
CA LYS A 10 -2.21 30.85 -1.55
C LYS A 10 -2.90 29.82 -2.42
N LYS A 11 -2.52 29.74 -3.70
CA LYS A 11 -3.12 28.78 -4.63
C LYS A 11 -2.68 27.34 -4.31
N VAL A 12 -1.43 27.15 -3.91
CA VAL A 12 -0.91 25.84 -3.47
C VAL A 12 -1.58 25.37 -2.19
N GLU A 13 -1.82 26.27 -1.22
CA GLU A 13 -2.55 25.96 0.02
C GLU A 13 -3.96 25.42 -0.28
N ILE A 14 -4.68 26.04 -1.21
CA ILE A 14 -6.02 25.57 -1.63
C ILE A 14 -5.97 24.15 -2.18
N TYR A 15 -5.06 23.87 -3.11
CA TYR A 15 -4.95 22.52 -3.69
C TYR A 15 -4.43 21.48 -2.69
N GLN A 16 -3.59 21.90 -1.74
CA GLN A 16 -3.16 21.04 -0.65
C GLN A 16 -4.36 20.63 0.21
N ASP A 17 -5.25 21.57 0.57
CA ASP A 17 -6.46 21.27 1.33
C ASP A 17 -7.43 20.35 0.58
N GLU A 18 -7.53 20.49 -0.74
CA GLU A 18 -8.30 19.58 -1.59
C GLU A 18 -7.66 18.19 -1.64
N ALA A 19 -6.34 18.11 -1.79
CA ALA A 19 -5.60 16.85 -1.79
C ALA A 19 -5.74 16.09 -0.46
N LEU A 20 -5.73 16.81 0.67
CA LEU A 20 -5.95 16.26 2.01
C LEU A 20 -7.39 15.79 2.28
N LYS A 21 -8.33 16.05 1.36
CA LYS A 21 -9.70 15.50 1.39
C LYS A 21 -9.87 14.29 0.48
N CYS A 22 -8.93 14.07 -0.45
CA CYS A 22 -8.99 12.96 -1.40
C CYS A 22 -8.45 11.67 -0.78
N GLU A 23 -9.33 10.71 -0.48
CA GLU A 23 -8.95 9.41 0.12
C GLU A 23 -7.87 8.68 -0.70
N THR A 24 -7.95 8.73 -2.03
CA THR A 24 -6.97 8.10 -2.93
C THR A 24 -5.56 8.67 -2.76
N LEU A 25 -5.43 10.00 -2.69
CA LEU A 25 -4.14 10.66 -2.51
C LEU A 25 -3.59 10.42 -1.10
N ILE A 26 -4.45 10.40 -0.09
CA ILE A 26 -4.09 10.02 1.28
C ILE A 26 -3.55 8.59 1.30
N MET A 27 -4.27 7.64 0.69
CA MET A 27 -3.85 6.24 0.63
C MET A 27 -2.53 6.06 -0.11
N ALA A 28 -2.36 6.68 -1.28
CA ALA A 28 -1.10 6.65 -2.02
C ALA A 28 0.07 7.18 -1.18
N THR A 29 -0.16 8.25 -0.41
CA THR A 29 0.85 8.83 0.48
C THR A 29 1.18 7.91 1.65
N LEU A 30 0.18 7.28 2.28
CA LEU A 30 0.37 6.34 3.38
C LEU A 30 1.07 5.04 2.95
N LEU A 31 0.82 4.60 1.72
CA LEU A 31 1.46 3.43 1.11
C LEU A 31 2.88 3.73 0.60
N HIS A 32 3.34 4.98 0.67
CA HIS A 32 4.73 5.30 0.39
C HIS A 32 5.61 4.98 1.62
N PRO A 33 6.56 4.03 1.53
CA PRO A 33 7.32 3.54 2.68
C PRO A 33 8.17 4.61 3.38
N SER A 34 8.57 5.67 2.68
CA SER A 34 9.32 6.80 3.28
C SER A 34 8.45 7.85 3.97
N PHE A 35 7.14 7.89 3.68
CA PHE A 35 6.23 8.90 4.24
C PHE A 35 5.37 8.31 5.35
N ARG A 36 4.60 7.28 4.99
CA ARG A 36 3.64 6.59 5.86
C ARG A 36 2.81 7.58 6.68
N LEU A 37 2.46 7.20 7.91
CA LEU A 37 1.80 8.08 8.86
C LEU A 37 2.74 9.18 9.39
N GLY A 38 4.06 8.98 9.30
CA GLY A 38 5.07 9.94 9.77
C GLY A 38 4.90 11.32 9.13
N LEU A 39 4.68 11.37 7.82
CA LEU A 39 4.43 12.62 7.10
C LEU A 39 3.19 13.35 7.62
N PHE A 40 2.08 12.63 7.84
CA PHE A 40 0.87 13.23 8.39
C PHE A 40 1.07 13.69 9.83
N THR A 41 1.74 12.92 10.66
CA THR A 41 1.98 13.31 12.06
C THR A 41 2.84 14.57 12.17
N HIS A 42 3.80 14.75 11.25
CA HIS A 42 4.69 15.91 11.25
C HIS A 42 4.06 17.14 10.59
N CYS A 43 3.44 16.98 9.41
CA CYS A 43 2.97 18.11 8.60
C CYS A 43 1.49 18.45 8.83
N TRP A 44 0.64 17.47 9.18
CA TRP A 44 -0.81 17.65 9.35
C TRP A 44 -1.35 16.80 10.52
N PRO A 45 -0.96 17.10 11.78
CA PRO A 45 -1.31 16.28 12.94
C PRO A 45 -2.82 16.11 13.11
N GLU A 46 -3.60 17.15 12.80
CA GLU A 46 -5.08 17.12 12.84
C GLU A 46 -5.70 16.10 11.89
N LYS A 47 -5.00 15.74 10.81
CA LYS A 47 -5.46 14.79 9.79
C LYS A 47 -4.86 13.40 9.97
N ALA A 48 -3.87 13.23 10.85
CA ALA A 48 -3.19 11.95 11.06
C ALA A 48 -4.17 10.86 11.53
N ASP A 49 -5.06 11.17 12.47
CA ASP A 49 -6.07 10.21 12.95
C ASP A 49 -7.06 9.81 11.85
N VAL A 50 -7.45 10.77 11.01
CA VAL A 50 -8.35 10.52 9.87
C VAL A 50 -7.65 9.62 8.84
N ALA A 51 -6.41 9.94 8.49
CA ALA A 51 -5.60 9.15 7.58
C ALA A 51 -5.39 7.71 8.07
N LYS A 52 -5.14 7.54 9.39
CA LYS A 52 -5.02 6.22 10.02
C LYS A 52 -6.33 5.41 9.92
N LYS A 53 -7.48 6.04 10.21
CA LYS A 53 -8.80 5.38 10.09
C LYS A 53 -9.11 4.96 8.65
N ILE A 54 -8.72 5.77 7.67
CA ILE A 54 -8.87 5.42 6.24
C ILE A 54 -8.03 4.19 5.92
N LEU A 55 -6.77 4.15 6.38
CA LEU A 55 -5.89 2.99 6.16
C LEU A 55 -6.46 1.71 6.78
N GLU A 56 -6.91 1.76 8.03
CA GLU A 56 -7.52 0.63 8.73
C GLU A 56 -8.78 0.13 8.00
N LYS A 57 -9.64 1.04 7.55
CA LYS A 57 -10.86 0.74 6.78
C LYS A 57 -10.54 0.05 5.46
N GLU A 58 -9.63 0.59 4.66
CA GLU A 58 -9.26 0.02 3.37
C GLU A 58 -8.50 -1.30 3.51
N PHE A 59 -7.67 -1.44 4.55
CA PHE A 59 -7.02 -2.69 4.90
C PHE A 59 -8.04 -3.79 5.23
N ALA A 60 -9.01 -3.51 6.11
CA ALA A 60 -10.05 -4.46 6.48
C ALA A 60 -10.89 -4.90 5.26
N LYS A 61 -11.29 -3.95 4.40
CA LYS A 61 -11.98 -4.27 3.15
C LYS A 61 -11.16 -5.19 2.25
N ARG A 62 -9.85 -4.93 2.12
CA ARG A 62 -8.97 -5.73 1.27
C ARG A 62 -8.79 -7.15 1.80
N VAL A 63 -8.68 -7.30 3.12
CA VAL A 63 -8.62 -8.60 3.79
C VAL A 63 -9.84 -9.46 3.41
N GLU A 64 -11.05 -8.90 3.50
CA GLU A 64 -12.27 -9.62 3.14
C GLU A 64 -12.30 -10.04 1.67
N VAL A 65 -11.86 -9.17 0.75
CA VAL A 65 -11.76 -9.51 -0.68
C VAL A 65 -10.75 -10.64 -0.92
N LEU A 66 -9.61 -10.62 -0.24
CA LEU A 66 -8.58 -11.66 -0.40
C LEU A 66 -9.01 -13.00 0.20
N LYS A 67 -9.81 -13.00 1.28
CA LYS A 67 -10.40 -14.23 1.85
C LYS A 67 -11.36 -14.89 0.85
N LYS A 68 -12.32 -14.11 0.32
CA LYS A 68 -13.26 -14.60 -0.69
C LYS A 68 -12.57 -15.18 -1.93
N LYS A 69 -11.55 -14.47 -2.44
CA LYS A 69 -10.80 -14.94 -3.62
C LYS A 69 -10.12 -16.30 -3.38
N LYS A 70 -9.64 -16.58 -2.17
CA LYS A 70 -9.05 -17.88 -1.83
C LYS A 70 -10.10 -18.98 -1.74
N GLU A 71 -11.29 -18.69 -1.23
CA GLU A 71 -12.41 -19.63 -1.18
C GLU A 71 -12.90 -19.99 -2.59
N ASP A 72 -12.97 -19.02 -3.49
CA ASP A 72 -13.34 -19.23 -4.90
C ASP A 72 -12.28 -20.03 -5.67
N ASP A 73 -10.98 -19.76 -5.47
CA ASP A 73 -9.89 -20.55 -6.09
C ASP A 73 -9.89 -22.01 -5.58
N ILE A 74 -10.25 -22.26 -4.32
CA ILE A 74 -10.36 -23.62 -3.77
C ILE A 74 -11.52 -24.38 -4.42
N GLN A 75 -12.64 -23.71 -4.75
CA GLN A 75 -13.79 -24.33 -5.40
C GLN A 75 -13.55 -24.68 -6.89
N VAL A 76 -12.58 -24.03 -7.56
CA VAL A 76 -12.25 -24.30 -8.97
C VAL A 76 -11.30 -25.51 -9.13
N VAL A 77 -10.64 -25.97 -8.06
CA VAL A 77 -9.64 -27.06 -8.10
C VAL A 77 -10.24 -28.47 -7.87
N GLU A 78 -11.56 -28.63 -7.84
CA GLU A 78 -12.18 -29.97 -7.83
C GLU A 78 -12.26 -30.58 -9.24
N ARG A 79 -11.11 -30.67 -9.94
CA ARG A 79 -10.93 -31.58 -11.08
C ARG A 79 -9.89 -32.63 -10.70
N LYS A 80 -10.36 -33.85 -10.50
CA LYS A 80 -9.54 -35.06 -10.30
C LYS A 80 -8.40 -35.08 -11.31
N SER A 81 -7.16 -35.06 -10.82
CA SER A 81 -5.97 -35.42 -11.62
C SER A 81 -5.20 -36.55 -10.92
N PRO A 82 -4.45 -37.38 -11.68
CA PRO A 82 -3.97 -38.68 -11.25
C PRO A 82 -2.81 -38.58 -10.25
N PRO A 83 -2.41 -39.70 -9.59
CA PRO A 83 -1.35 -39.69 -8.60
C PRO A 83 -0.02 -39.34 -9.27
N VAL A 84 0.61 -38.25 -8.83
CA VAL A 84 1.95 -37.82 -9.25
C VAL A 84 2.84 -37.79 -8.02
N GLU A 85 4.06 -38.27 -8.21
CA GLU A 85 4.99 -38.75 -7.20
C GLU A 85 5.44 -37.70 -6.18
N GLU A 86 5.60 -38.17 -4.94
CA GLU A 86 6.17 -37.48 -3.79
C GLU A 86 7.64 -37.16 -4.08
N ASP A 87 7.96 -35.95 -4.52
CA ASP A 87 9.25 -35.25 -4.28
C ASP A 87 9.29 -33.91 -5.05
N ASP A 88 8.30 -33.02 -4.85
CA ASP A 88 8.41 -31.65 -5.36
C ASP A 88 9.12 -30.76 -4.32
N ILE A 89 10.42 -30.54 -4.54
CA ILE A 89 11.30 -29.66 -3.74
C ILE A 89 10.70 -28.24 -3.58
N PHE A 90 9.83 -27.81 -4.49
CA PHE A 90 9.14 -26.52 -4.40
C PHE A 90 8.02 -26.46 -3.35
N GLU A 91 7.54 -27.61 -2.85
CA GLU A 91 6.52 -27.64 -1.79
C GLU A 91 7.09 -27.13 -0.45
N MET A 92 8.41 -27.28 -0.25
CA MET A 92 9.13 -26.78 0.92
C MET A 92 9.17 -25.24 0.98
N PHE A 93 9.13 -24.56 -0.17
CA PHE A 93 9.07 -23.10 -0.27
C PHE A 93 7.63 -22.57 -0.38
N SER A 94 6.65 -23.46 -0.57
CA SER A 94 5.24 -23.13 -0.76
C SER A 94 4.42 -23.15 0.53
N LYS A 95 5.02 -23.43 1.69
CA LYS A 95 4.40 -23.17 2.99
C LYS A 95 4.56 -21.68 3.32
N PRO A 96 3.56 -20.80 3.08
CA PRO A 96 3.56 -19.54 3.78
C PRO A 96 3.50 -19.90 5.26
N ALA A 97 4.47 -19.42 6.04
CA ALA A 97 4.24 -19.27 7.46
C ALA A 97 2.90 -18.54 7.56
N LYS A 98 1.87 -19.20 8.10
CA LYS A 98 0.63 -18.52 8.47
C LYS A 98 1.07 -17.42 9.42
N SER A 99 1.28 -16.22 8.90
CA SER A 99 1.29 -15.00 9.71
C SER A 99 -0.15 -14.80 10.12
N THR A 100 -0.58 -15.63 11.06
CA THR A 100 -1.69 -15.39 11.94
C THR A 100 -1.34 -14.11 12.68
N GLU A 101 -1.74 -13.01 12.07
CA GLU A 101 -2.53 -11.92 12.63
C GLU A 101 -2.43 -10.78 11.62
N GLU A 102 -3.49 -10.58 10.83
CA GLU A 102 -3.66 -9.47 9.89
C GLU A 102 -3.44 -8.12 10.62
N ASN A 103 -3.75 -8.08 11.92
CA ASN A 103 -3.44 -6.97 12.83
C ASN A 103 -1.94 -6.76 13.08
N LYS A 104 -1.10 -7.81 13.01
CA LYS A 104 0.36 -7.68 13.14
C LYS A 104 0.95 -6.98 11.92
N GLU A 105 0.50 -7.29 10.71
CA GLU A 105 0.98 -6.65 9.48
C GLU A 105 0.82 -5.13 9.55
N LEU A 106 -0.40 -4.66 9.78
CA LEU A 106 -0.71 -3.25 9.82
C LEU A 106 0.02 -2.53 10.97
N LYS A 107 0.08 -3.17 12.15
CA LYS A 107 0.84 -2.62 13.30
C LYS A 107 2.32 -2.52 13.00
N VAL A 108 2.92 -3.53 12.37
CA VAL A 108 4.34 -3.52 11.98
C VAL A 108 4.61 -2.43 10.95
N TYR A 109 3.74 -2.27 9.95
CA TYR A 109 3.89 -1.22 8.94
C TYR A 109 3.80 0.19 9.52
N ILE A 110 2.84 0.44 10.42
CA ILE A 110 2.68 1.73 11.11
C ILE A 110 3.86 1.99 12.06
N ASN A 111 4.33 0.97 12.77
CA ASN A 111 5.35 1.09 13.81
C ASN A 111 6.80 1.07 13.27
N ASN A 112 7.04 0.58 12.04
CA ASN A 112 8.38 0.51 11.42
C ASN A 112 8.91 1.89 10.98
N MET A 113 8.97 2.86 11.90
CA MET A 113 9.44 4.23 11.64
C MET A 113 10.87 4.32 11.08
N TYR A 114 11.72 3.29 11.24
CA TYR A 114 13.17 3.53 11.32
C TYR A 114 14.09 3.03 10.22
N CYS A 115 13.71 2.17 9.28
CA CYS A 115 14.72 1.61 8.39
C CYS A 115 14.15 1.29 7.02
N LEU A 116 14.08 2.30 6.14
CA LEU A 116 14.30 2.03 4.72
C LEU A 116 15.31 3.04 4.19
N PRO A 117 16.34 2.58 3.44
CA PRO A 117 17.15 3.48 2.63
C PRO A 117 16.18 4.31 1.79
N ALA A 118 16.42 5.62 1.72
CA ALA A 118 15.58 6.54 0.97
C ALA A 118 15.31 5.94 -0.43
N ILE A 119 14.09 5.43 -0.64
CA ILE A 119 13.64 5.01 -1.97
C ILE A 119 13.88 6.22 -2.84
N SER A 120 14.68 6.07 -3.90
CA SER A 120 15.07 7.21 -4.70
C SER A 120 13.80 7.81 -5.29
N THR A 121 13.47 9.05 -4.90
CA THR A 121 12.31 9.78 -5.42
C THR A 121 12.37 10.00 -6.94
N LYS A 122 13.51 9.67 -7.56
CA LYS A 122 13.76 9.75 -9.00
C LYS A 122 13.22 8.57 -9.78
N CYS A 123 12.96 7.42 -9.16
CA CYS A 123 12.55 6.21 -9.85
C CYS A 123 11.28 5.59 -9.26
N PRO A 124 10.09 5.89 -9.82
CA PRO A 124 8.81 5.30 -9.40
C PRO A 124 8.80 3.76 -9.44
N LYS A 125 9.65 3.16 -10.29
CA LYS A 125 9.81 1.70 -10.37
C LYS A 125 10.39 1.09 -9.10
N GLU A 126 11.28 1.80 -8.39
CA GLU A 126 11.88 1.31 -7.15
C GLU A 126 10.84 1.15 -6.04
N LEU A 127 9.82 2.02 -6.02
CA LEU A 127 8.72 1.94 -5.06
C LEU A 127 7.88 0.65 -5.25
N LEU A 128 7.52 0.32 -6.49
CA LEU A 128 6.78 -0.91 -6.78
C LEU A 128 7.64 -2.16 -6.62
N LEU A 129 8.93 -2.08 -6.94
CA LEU A 129 9.89 -3.16 -6.68
C LEU A 129 10.03 -3.42 -5.17
N TRP A 130 10.09 -2.36 -4.35
CA TRP A 130 10.12 -2.50 -2.90
C TRP A 130 8.88 -3.25 -2.38
N TRP A 131 7.69 -2.87 -2.84
CA TRP A 131 6.44 -3.54 -2.48
C TRP A 131 6.39 -5.00 -2.95
N LYS A 132 6.98 -5.30 -4.10
CA LYS A 132 7.12 -6.67 -4.60
C LYS A 132 8.04 -7.50 -3.70
N ASP A 133 9.20 -6.96 -3.32
CA ASP A 133 10.18 -7.67 -2.50
C ASP A 133 9.68 -7.90 -1.07
N HIS A 134 8.83 -7.00 -0.56
CA HIS A 134 8.23 -7.11 0.77
C HIS A 134 6.80 -7.68 0.76
N ALA A 135 6.32 -8.18 -0.38
CA ALA A 135 4.96 -8.71 -0.50
C ALA A 135 4.72 -9.94 0.40
N SER A 136 5.76 -10.71 0.71
CA SER A 136 5.68 -11.83 1.66
C SER A 136 5.45 -11.36 3.10
N THR A 137 5.98 -10.19 3.47
CA THR A 137 5.85 -9.59 4.81
C THR A 137 4.57 -8.78 4.95
N TYR A 138 4.15 -8.11 3.87
CA TYR A 138 2.97 -7.26 3.85
C TYR A 138 2.02 -7.65 2.71
N PRO A 139 1.39 -8.85 2.77
CA PRO A 139 0.59 -9.37 1.66
C PRO A 139 -0.64 -8.50 1.35
N VAL A 140 -1.31 -7.96 2.37
CA VAL A 140 -2.52 -7.15 2.19
C VAL A 140 -2.14 -5.75 1.71
N LEU A 141 -1.18 -5.10 2.36
CA LEU A 141 -0.74 -3.75 1.99
C LEU A 141 -0.05 -3.71 0.63
N ALA A 142 0.73 -4.74 0.26
CA ALA A 142 1.33 -4.82 -1.08
C ALA A 142 0.26 -4.90 -2.17
N SER A 143 -0.85 -5.60 -1.90
CA SER A 143 -1.98 -5.63 -2.84
C SER A 143 -2.63 -4.24 -3.00
N LEU A 144 -2.79 -3.49 -1.91
CA LEU A 144 -3.31 -2.12 -1.95
C LEU A 144 -2.35 -1.17 -2.66
N ALA A 145 -1.05 -1.27 -2.33
CA ALA A 145 0.02 -0.49 -2.94
C ALA A 145 0.04 -0.66 -4.45
N LYS A 146 -0.14 -1.89 -4.94
CA LYS A 146 -0.22 -2.15 -6.38
C LYS A 146 -1.33 -1.35 -7.06
N ASP A 147 -2.50 -1.23 -6.45
CA ASP A 147 -3.64 -0.55 -7.08
C ASP A 147 -3.54 0.98 -6.97
N TYR A 148 -3.21 1.47 -5.77
CA TYR A 148 -3.16 2.91 -5.50
C TYR A 148 -1.91 3.58 -6.11
N LEU A 149 -0.76 2.91 -6.16
CA LEU A 149 0.48 3.48 -6.67
C LEU A 149 0.69 3.26 -8.17
N ALA A 150 0.04 2.27 -8.78
CA ALA A 150 0.08 2.09 -10.23
C ALA A 150 -0.85 3.07 -10.97
N SER A 151 -1.76 3.73 -10.25
CA SER A 151 -2.68 4.71 -10.81
C SER A 151 -1.93 6.00 -11.19
N SER A 152 -2.13 6.49 -12.42
CA SER A 152 -1.55 7.77 -12.84
C SER A 152 -2.17 8.94 -12.08
N ALA A 153 -1.32 9.87 -11.63
CA ALA A 153 -1.77 11.13 -11.03
C ALA A 153 -2.28 12.17 -12.05
N SER A 154 -2.06 11.92 -13.36
CA SER A 154 -2.46 12.83 -14.44
C SER A 154 -3.25 12.10 -15.52
N SER A 155 -4.33 12.74 -15.98
CA SER A 155 -5.11 12.29 -17.13
C SER A 155 -4.33 12.34 -18.43
N CYS A 156 -3.25 13.12 -18.51
CA CYS A 156 -2.39 13.23 -19.69
C CYS A 156 -1.26 12.19 -19.74
N ALA A 157 -1.22 11.23 -18.81
CA ALA A 157 -0.15 10.23 -18.77
C ALA A 157 -0.29 9.11 -19.81
N VAL A 158 -1.41 9.06 -20.53
CA VAL A 158 -1.61 8.16 -21.67
C VAL A 158 -1.17 8.93 -22.92
N CYS A 159 0.03 8.64 -23.41
CA CYS A 159 0.55 9.08 -24.71
C CYS A 159 0.97 7.84 -25.50
#